data_AF-A0A7W6B8Y3-F1
#
_entry.id   AF-A0A7W6B8Y3-F1
#
_cell.length_a   1.000
_cell.length_b   1.000
_cell.length_c   1.000
_cell.angle_alpha   90.00
_cell.angle_beta   90.00
_cell.angle_gamma   90.00
#
_symmetry.space_group_name_H-M   'P 1'
#
loop_
_entity.id
_entity.type
_entity.pdbx_description
1 polymer ?
#
loop_
_entity_poly.entity_id
_entity_poly.type
_entity_poly.pdbx_seq_one_letter_code
_entity_poly.pdbx_strand_id
1 'polypeptide(L)'
;MREIIQTWSRPQLLRLVALLLVIVLGLALRRFGYAVDLPFIVVKYGGSALWGAMVYLLLALFFDRLRPAAVAITALCVAISVELFRLYHTPWLGAFRVTTAGALLLGRIFSLWNILAYAIGIAVACMFDSARRPR
;
A
#
# COMPACT_ATOMS: atom_id res chain seq x y z
N MET A 1 -21.16 -30.04 1.99
CA MET A 1 -20.13 -29.29 2.75
C MET A 1 -18.72 -29.66 2.26
N ARG A 2 -18.45 -29.53 0.96
CA ARG A 2 -17.16 -29.88 0.30
C ARG A 2 -16.76 -28.83 -0.75
N GLU A 3 -16.98 -27.54 -0.47
CA GLU A 3 -16.61 -26.45 -1.40
C GLU A 3 -16.03 -25.20 -0.69
N ILE A 4 -15.40 -25.37 0.48
CA ILE A 4 -14.75 -24.23 1.19
C ILE A 4 -13.23 -24.20 0.98
N ILE A 5 -12.66 -25.25 0.37
CA ILE A 5 -11.25 -25.22 -0.04
C ILE A 5 -11.21 -24.54 -1.41
N GLN A 6 -11.39 -23.21 -1.41
CA GLN A 6 -10.90 -22.38 -2.50
C GLN A 6 -9.42 -22.68 -2.63
N THR A 7 -9.03 -23.44 -3.64
CA THR A 7 -7.63 -23.71 -3.95
C THR A 7 -7.03 -22.41 -4.45
N TRP A 8 -6.53 -21.60 -3.51
CA TRP A 8 -5.78 -20.38 -3.81
C TRP A 8 -4.74 -20.71 -4.87
N SER A 9 -4.83 -20.02 -6.01
CA SER A 9 -3.86 -20.20 -7.09
C SER A 9 -2.48 -19.80 -6.57
N ARG A 10 -1.41 -20.53 -6.95
CA ARG A 10 -0.01 -20.16 -6.62
C ARG A 10 0.30 -18.65 -6.73
N PRO A 11 -0.15 -17.92 -7.77
CA PRO A 11 0.04 -16.46 -7.84
C PRO A 11 -0.65 -15.68 -6.71
N GLN A 12 -1.85 -16.08 -6.28
CA GLN A 12 -2.55 -15.41 -5.18
C GLN A 12 -1.84 -15.63 -3.84
N LEU A 13 -1.32 -16.83 -3.60
CA LEU A 13 -0.55 -17.11 -2.39
C LEU A 13 0.73 -16.28 -2.33
N LEU A 14 1.43 -16.11 -3.47
CA LEU A 14 2.60 -15.26 -3.58
C LEU A 14 2.28 -13.78 -3.35
N ARG A 15 1.15 -13.29 -3.85
CA ARG A 15 0.66 -11.92 -3.57
C ARG A 15 0.35 -11.73 -2.10
N LEU A 16 -0.25 -12.72 -1.44
CA LEU A 16 -0.55 -12.66 -0.01
C LEU A 16 0.73 -12.62 0.83
N VAL A 17 1.71 -13.46 0.52
CA VAL A 17 3.02 -13.43 1.19
C VAL A 17 3.72 -12.08 0.96
N ALA A 18 3.71 -11.56 -0.27
CA ALA A 18 4.27 -10.24 -0.58
C ALA A 18 3.56 -9.13 0.20
N LEU A 19 2.24 -9.18 0.32
CA LEU A 19 1.45 -8.22 1.09
C LEU A 19 1.86 -8.23 2.56
N LEU A 20 1.95 -9.41 3.18
CA LEU A 20 2.36 -9.55 4.57
C LEU A 20 3.79 -9.04 4.78
N LEU A 21 4.71 -9.36 3.88
CA LEU A 21 6.09 -8.85 3.93
C LEU A 21 6.13 -7.32 3.84
N VAL A 22 5.37 -6.72 2.92
CA VAL A 22 5.29 -5.26 2.78
C VAL A 22 4.72 -4.60 4.04
N ILE A 23 3.71 -5.21 4.68
CA ILE A 23 3.15 -4.72 5.95
C ILE A 23 4.20 -4.78 7.06
N VAL A 24 4.88 -5.92 7.23
CA VAL A 24 5.90 -6.11 8.26
C VAL A 24 7.07 -5.15 8.04
N LEU A 25 7.57 -5.02 6.80
CA LEU A 25 8.63 -4.08 6.46
C LEU A 25 8.20 -2.64 6.66
N GLY A 26 6.97 -2.27 6.31
CA GLY A 26 6.44 -0.91 6.50
C GLY A 26 6.32 -0.54 7.96
N LEU A 27 5.83 -1.47 8.80
CA LEU A 27 5.75 -1.29 10.25
C LEU A 27 7.14 -1.25 10.89
N ALA A 28 8.04 -2.15 10.50
CA ALA A 28 9.41 -2.19 10.99
C ALA A 28 10.16 -0.90 10.62
N LEU A 29 10.01 -0.41 9.39
CA LEU A 29 10.61 0.84 8.94
C LEU A 29 10.08 2.04 9.73
N ARG A 30 8.78 2.09 10.03
CA ARG A 30 8.19 3.17 10.84
C ARG A 30 8.54 3.08 12.33
N ARG A 31 8.73 1.87 12.87
CA ARG A 31 9.02 1.63 14.29
C ARG A 31 10.51 1.70 14.62
N PHE A 32 11.35 1.14 13.75
CA PHE A 32 12.79 1.00 13.98
C PHE A 32 13.63 1.87 13.06
N GLY A 33 13.07 2.47 12.00
CA GLY A 33 13.85 3.30 11.08
C GLY A 33 14.58 4.45 11.79
N TYR A 34 13.93 5.12 12.73
CA TYR A 34 14.58 6.15 13.54
C TYR A 34 15.54 5.58 14.60
N ALA A 35 15.36 4.32 15.02
CA ALA A 35 16.23 3.66 15.99
C ALA A 35 17.54 3.14 15.38
N VAL A 36 17.60 3.03 14.05
CA VAL A 36 18.78 2.56 13.29
C VAL A 36 19.45 3.73 12.55
N ASP A 37 19.17 4.98 12.95
CA ASP A 37 19.68 6.21 12.32
C ASP A 37 19.46 6.25 10.79
N LEU A 38 18.38 5.63 10.29
CA LEU A 38 18.09 5.70 8.86
C LEU A 38 17.74 7.14 8.47
N PRO A 39 18.15 7.58 7.26
CA PRO A 39 17.82 8.91 6.78
C PRO A 39 16.31 9.15 6.80
N PHE A 40 15.88 10.34 7.24
CA PHE A 40 14.47 10.74 7.28
C PHE A 40 13.73 10.47 5.96
N ILE A 41 14.41 10.67 4.82
CA ILE A 41 13.89 10.37 3.48
C ILE A 41 13.51 8.91 3.34
N VAL A 42 14.37 7.98 3.79
CA VAL A 42 14.11 6.54 3.67
C VAL A 42 12.97 6.12 4.58
N VAL A 43 12.94 6.60 5.83
CA VAL A 43 11.87 6.25 6.77
C VAL A 43 10.52 6.82 6.33
N LYS A 44 10.50 8.08 5.88
CA LYS A 44 9.27 8.76 5.45
C LYS A 44 8.78 8.26 4.10
N TYR A 45 9.60 8.35 3.06
CA TYR A 45 9.19 8.01 1.69
C TYR A 45 9.22 6.51 1.43
N GLY A 46 10.10 5.74 2.08
CA GLY A 46 10.06 4.28 2.01
C GLY A 46 8.79 3.71 2.64
N GLY A 47 8.36 4.26 3.78
CA GLY A 47 7.09 3.89 4.40
C GLY A 47 5.88 4.24 3.52
N SER A 48 5.92 5.37 2.80
CA SER A 48 4.91 5.72 1.81
C SER A 48 4.95 4.78 0.61
N ALA A 49 6.10 4.50 0.03
CA ALA A 49 6.22 3.57 -1.10
C ALA A 49 5.70 2.16 -0.76
N LEU A 50 6.05 1.63 0.43
CA LEU A 50 5.53 0.35 0.92
C LEU A 50 4.01 0.39 1.10
N TRP A 51 3.44 1.50 1.57
CA TRP A 51 1.98 1.65 1.65
C TRP A 51 1.33 1.62 0.27
N GLY A 52 1.91 2.28 -0.74
CA GLY A 52 1.41 2.24 -2.12
C GLY A 52 1.45 0.81 -2.71
N ALA A 53 2.57 0.10 -2.48
CA ALA A 53 2.71 -1.30 -2.89
C ALA A 53 1.67 -2.21 -2.19
N MET A 54 1.38 -1.96 -0.91
CA MET A 54 0.37 -2.69 -0.15
C MET A 54 -1.04 -2.53 -0.78
N VAL A 55 -1.43 -1.30 -1.12
CA VAL A 55 -2.73 -1.03 -1.76
C VAL A 55 -2.83 -1.75 -3.10
N TYR A 56 -1.77 -1.72 -3.92
CA TYR A 56 -1.74 -2.46 -5.18
C TYR A 56 -1.92 -3.96 -4.97
N LEU A 57 -1.14 -4.58 -4.06
CA LEU A 57 -1.19 -6.02 -3.81
C LEU A 57 -2.56 -6.45 -3.28
N LEU A 58 -3.19 -5.63 -2.44
CA LEU A 58 -4.53 -5.88 -1.93
C LEU A 58 -5.55 -5.85 -3.08
N LEU A 59 -5.53 -4.83 -3.94
CA LEU A 59 -6.41 -4.79 -5.11
C LEU A 59 -6.12 -5.94 -6.09
N ALA A 60 -4.86 -6.32 -6.28
CA ALA A 60 -4.49 -7.46 -7.13
C ALA A 60 -5.01 -8.79 -6.57
N LEU A 61 -5.09 -8.94 -5.24
CA LEU A 61 -5.69 -10.13 -4.60
C LEU A 61 -7.20 -10.20 -4.84
N PHE A 62 -7.91 -9.08 -4.70
CA PHE A 62 -9.37 -9.03 -4.90
C PHE A 62 -9.78 -9.09 -6.37
N PHE A 63 -9.02 -8.46 -7.27
CA PHE A 63 -9.36 -8.31 -8.68
C PHE A 63 -8.45 -9.14 -9.58
N ASP A 64 -8.48 -10.46 -9.42
CA ASP A 64 -7.60 -11.34 -10.20
C ASP A 64 -7.88 -11.29 -11.72
N ARG A 65 -9.08 -10.87 -12.14
CA ARG A 65 -9.44 -10.74 -13.56
C ARG A 65 -8.99 -9.43 -14.22
N LEU A 66 -8.59 -8.42 -13.44
CA LEU A 66 -8.15 -7.14 -14.00
C LEU A 66 -6.72 -7.23 -14.53
N ARG A 67 -6.43 -6.48 -15.60
CA ARG A 67 -5.05 -6.31 -16.09
C ARG A 67 -4.19 -5.64 -15.01
N PRO A 68 -2.91 -6.02 -14.84
CA PRO A 68 -2.02 -5.40 -13.84
C PRO A 68 -1.97 -3.87 -13.93
N ALA A 69 -2.00 -3.33 -15.15
CA ALA A 69 -2.06 -1.89 -15.39
C ALA A 69 -3.35 -1.23 -14.88
N ALA A 70 -4.51 -1.90 -15.04
CA ALA A 70 -5.78 -1.40 -14.51
C ALA A 70 -5.76 -1.37 -12.98
N VAL A 71 -5.22 -2.41 -12.34
CA VAL A 71 -5.04 -2.47 -10.87
C VAL A 71 -4.12 -1.34 -10.40
N ALA A 72 -3.04 -1.05 -11.13
CA ALA A 72 -2.12 0.04 -10.81
C ALA A 72 -2.79 1.41 -10.89
N ILE A 73 -3.59 1.66 -11.93
CA ILE A 73 -4.35 2.90 -12.07
C ILE A 73 -5.36 3.03 -10.92
N THR A 74 -6.11 1.98 -10.59
CA THR A 74 -7.05 2.00 -9.46
C THR A 74 -6.33 2.27 -8.14
N ALA A 75 -5.19 1.63 -7.89
CA ALA A 75 -4.37 1.87 -6.70
C ALA A 75 -3.89 3.32 -6.61
N LEU A 76 -3.49 3.92 -7.74
CA LEU A 76 -3.06 5.31 -7.81
C LEU A 76 -4.24 6.26 -7.54
N CYS A 77 -5.42 6.00 -8.12
CA CYS A 77 -6.62 6.78 -7.84
C CYS A 77 -7.01 6.71 -6.35
N VAL A 78 -6.89 5.53 -5.72
CA VAL A 78 -7.11 5.37 -4.28
C VAL A 78 -6.08 6.18 -3.48
N ALA A 79 -4.80 6.10 -3.83
CA ALA A 79 -3.74 6.85 -3.15
C ALA A 79 -3.95 8.37 -3.26
N ILE A 80 -4.29 8.88 -4.44
CA ILE A 80 -4.61 10.29 -4.68
C ILE A 80 -5.85 10.69 -3.88
N SER A 81 -6.91 9.87 -3.90
CA SER A 81 -8.13 10.12 -3.13
C SER A 81 -7.85 10.21 -1.64
N VAL A 82 -7.05 9.30 -1.09
CA VAL A 82 -6.64 9.31 0.32
C VAL A 82 -5.84 10.56 0.66
N GLU A 83 -4.92 10.98 -0.22
CA GLU A 83 -4.13 12.20 -0.01
C GLU A 83 -5.00 13.45 -0.10
N LEU A 84 -5.93 13.54 -1.06
CA LEU A 84 -6.90 14.64 -1.17
C LEU A 84 -7.85 14.69 0.03
N PHE A 85 -8.23 13.52 0.58
CA PHE A 85 -9.02 13.46 1.80
C PHE A 85 -8.29 14.08 3.01
N ARG A 86 -6.96 14.23 2.94
CA ARG A 86 -6.19 14.98 3.96
C ARG A 86 -6.53 16.47 3.98
N LEU A 87 -6.91 17.04 2.83
CA LEU A 87 -7.33 18.44 2.71
C LEU A 87 -8.72 18.70 3.29
N TYR A 88 -9.51 17.64 3.52
CA TYR A 88 -10.79 17.77 4.20
C TYR A 88 -10.56 17.88 5.71
N HIS A 89 -11.01 18.97 6.33
CA HIS A 89 -10.78 19.27 7.74
C HIS A 89 -12.12 19.21 8.49
N THR A 90 -12.45 18.05 9.04
CA THR A 90 -13.61 17.87 9.92
C THR A 90 -13.16 17.44 11.32
N PRO A 91 -13.85 17.86 12.39
CA PRO A 91 -13.45 17.56 13.78
C PRO A 91 -13.35 16.05 14.06
N TRP A 92 -14.28 15.26 13.51
CA TRP A 92 -14.25 13.80 13.65
C TRP A 92 -13.01 13.20 12.97
N LEU A 93 -12.64 13.73 11.80
CA LEU A 93 -11.52 13.22 11.03
C LEU A 93 -10.18 13.61 11.66
N GLY A 94 -10.11 14.80 12.27
CA GLY A 94 -9.02 15.20 13.14
C GLY A 94 -8.83 14.21 14.29
N ALA A 95 -9.90 13.88 15.02
CA ALA A 95 -9.86 12.90 16.11
C ALA A 95 -9.38 11.51 15.63
N PHE A 96 -9.83 11.07 14.45
CA PHE A 96 -9.37 9.81 13.87
C PHE A 96 -7.88 9.84 13.49
N ARG A 97 -7.37 10.95 12.93
CA ARG A 97 -5.95 11.10 12.54
C ARG A 97 -4.97 11.06 13.72
N VAL A 98 -5.44 11.35 14.93
CA VAL A 98 -4.63 11.25 16.16
C VAL A 98 -4.46 9.80 16.60
N THR A 99 -5.38 8.90 16.22
CA THR A 99 -5.23 7.46 16.50
C THR A 99 -4.08 6.86 15.68
N THR A 100 -3.45 5.80 16.18
CA THR A 100 -2.39 5.09 15.45
C THR A 100 -2.87 4.57 14.10
N ALA A 101 -4.11 4.07 14.04
CA ALA A 101 -4.73 3.61 12.80
C ALA A 101 -4.90 4.76 11.80
N GLY A 102 -5.42 5.91 12.23
CA GLY A 102 -5.57 7.08 11.36
C GLY A 102 -4.25 7.69 10.91
N ALA A 103 -3.24 7.72 11.78
CA ALA A 103 -1.90 8.18 11.41
C ALA A 103 -1.22 7.25 10.38
N LEU A 104 -1.50 5.95 10.43
CA LEU A 104 -0.98 4.96 9.48
C LEU A 104 -1.75 4.95 8.15
N LEU A 105 -3.08 5.00 8.21
CA LEU A 105 -3.96 4.88 7.04
C LEU A 105 -4.14 6.20 6.30
N LEU A 106 -4.46 7.27 7.03
CA LEU A 106 -4.76 8.58 6.44
C LEU A 106 -3.59 9.53 6.48
N GLY A 107 -2.62 9.39 7.39
CA GLY A 107 -1.55 10.38 7.55
C GLY A 107 -2.05 11.74 8.05
N ARG A 108 -1.12 12.62 8.39
CA ARG A 108 -1.43 13.91 9.05
C ARG A 108 -1.37 15.12 8.11
N ILE A 109 -0.49 15.09 7.11
CA ILE A 109 -0.18 16.23 6.27
C ILE A 109 -0.26 15.82 4.80
N PHE A 110 -0.90 16.64 3.99
CA PHE A 110 -0.91 16.52 2.53
C PHE A 110 0.51 16.73 1.96
N SER A 111 0.97 15.83 1.11
CA SER A 111 2.24 15.99 0.40
C SER A 111 2.20 15.34 -0.97
N LEU A 112 2.46 16.12 -2.02
CA LEU A 112 2.63 15.62 -3.39
C LEU A 112 3.76 14.59 -3.48
N TRP A 113 4.80 14.73 -2.65
CA TRP A 113 5.88 13.75 -2.57
C TRP A 113 5.42 12.38 -2.05
N ASN A 114 4.36 12.32 -1.23
CA ASN A 114 3.76 11.04 -0.86
C ASN A 114 3.10 10.39 -2.07
N ILE A 115 2.41 11.16 -2.90
CA ILE A 115 1.79 10.65 -4.14
C ILE A 115 2.85 10.05 -5.05
N LEU A 116 4.00 10.72 -5.21
CA LEU A 116 5.11 10.20 -5.99
C LEU A 116 5.67 8.90 -5.37
N ALA A 117 5.87 8.87 -4.05
CA ALA A 117 6.33 7.67 -3.36
C ALA A 117 5.33 6.50 -3.51
N TYR A 118 4.02 6.75 -3.40
CA TYR A 118 2.98 5.75 -3.65
C TYR A 118 3.04 5.24 -5.09
N ALA A 119 3.18 6.13 -6.06
CA ALA A 119 3.28 5.78 -7.47
C ALA A 119 4.50 4.87 -7.74
N ILE A 120 5.65 5.18 -7.15
CA ILE A 120 6.85 4.32 -7.25
C ILE A 120 6.59 2.94 -6.65
N GLY A 121 6.00 2.88 -5.44
CA GLY A 121 5.66 1.61 -4.80
C GLY A 121 4.68 0.76 -5.62
N ILE A 122 3.65 1.39 -6.19
CA ILE A 122 2.67 0.75 -7.06
C ILE A 122 3.33 0.24 -8.34
N ALA A 123 4.19 1.05 -8.97
CA ALA A 123 4.90 0.67 -10.20
C ALA A 123 5.79 -0.56 -9.97
N VAL A 124 6.57 -0.56 -8.89
CA VAL A 124 7.43 -1.69 -8.52
C VAL A 124 6.58 -2.94 -8.29
N ALA A 125 5.51 -2.85 -7.50
CA ALA A 125 4.62 -3.97 -7.25
C ALA A 125 3.96 -4.51 -8.55
N CYS A 126 3.56 -3.61 -9.45
CA CYS A 126 2.98 -3.95 -10.74
C CYS A 126 3.98 -4.66 -11.67
N MET A 127 5.25 -4.24 -11.68
CA MET A 127 6.31 -4.92 -12.46
C MET A 127 6.51 -6.35 -11.97
N PHE A 128 6.62 -6.55 -10.65
CA PHE A 128 6.78 -7.89 -10.07
C PHE A 128 5.56 -8.78 -10.28
N ASP A 129 4.36 -8.21 -10.23
CA ASP A 129 3.12 -8.96 -10.45
C ASP A 129 2.92 -9.34 -11.92
N SER A 130 3.20 -8.41 -12.85
CA SER A 130 3.13 -8.67 -14.29
C SER A 130 4.12 -9.74 -14.74
N ALA A 131 5.31 -9.78 -14.13
CA ALA A 131 6.31 -10.82 -14.40
C ALA A 131 5.87 -12.23 -13.97
N ARG A 132 4.87 -12.36 -13.09
CA ARG A 132 4.39 -13.64 -12.54
C ARG A 132 3.10 -14.14 -13.17
N ARG A 133 2.45 -13.36 -14.04
CA ARG A 133 1.28 -13.82 -14.82
C ARG A 133 1.76 -14.43 -16.14
N PRO A 134 1.53 -15.74 -16.40
CA PRO A 134 1.74 -16.29 -17.73
C PRO A 134 0.82 -15.56 -18.71
N ARG A 135 1.38 -15.12 -19.85
CA ARG A 135 0.63 -14.49 -20.94
C ARG A 135 -0.34 -15.48 -21.57
#